data_AF-A0A284RYY5-F1
#
_entry.id   AF-A0A284RYY5-F1
#
_cell.length_a   1.000
_cell.length_b   1.000
_cell.length_c   1.000
_cell.angle_alpha   90.00
_cell.angle_beta   90.00
_cell.angle_gamma   90.00
#
_symmetry.space_group_name_H-M   'P 1'
#
loop_
_entity.id
_entity.type
_entity.pdbx_description
1 polymer ?
#
loop_
_entity_poly.entity_id
_entity_poly.type
_entity_poly.pdbx_seq_one_letter_code
_entity_poly.pdbx_strand_id
1 'polypeptide(L)'
;MCSSNITAGIHSVTFQPTPGSTNEDRFVVEEWFIEGRTWKFLAVFDGHGGDYTAEYGAASLPERIEKELRKVLPECQNRSRKALIRRINELLFWRIYFLDREIGDAVQNLCPGPSLLDDEEAQVLVDANKDIFLRAFSGTTLAVALLDKEQDNFTHTPQEYCSIVMLATFAQFLGLTERGEWDEKLYFDDTTILVYDLTSTP
;
A
#
# COMPACT_ATOMS: atom_id res chain seq x y z
N MET A 1 20.75 8.86 3.30
CA MET A 1 20.48 10.31 3.13
C MET A 1 19.10 10.60 3.73
N CYS A 2 18.87 11.79 4.31
CA CYS A 2 17.57 12.16 4.87
C CYS A 2 16.72 12.89 3.83
N SER A 3 15.42 12.57 3.75
CA SER A 3 14.44 13.30 2.95
C SER A 3 13.36 13.87 3.85
N SER A 4 12.89 15.09 3.55
CA SER A 4 11.83 15.77 4.29
C SER A 4 10.82 16.37 3.31
N ASN A 5 9.53 16.21 3.59
CA ASN A 5 8.46 16.87 2.84
C ASN A 5 7.40 17.43 3.78
N ILE A 6 6.65 18.43 3.30
CA ILE A 6 5.53 19.02 4.02
C ILE A 6 4.30 18.86 3.14
N THR A 7 3.37 18.00 3.57
CA THR A 7 2.10 17.79 2.88
C THR A 7 0.97 17.82 3.90
N ALA A 8 -0.09 18.58 3.63
CA ALA A 8 -1.25 18.75 4.53
C ALA A 8 -0.88 19.18 5.98
N GLY A 9 0.20 19.94 6.15
CA GLY A 9 0.70 20.39 7.46
C GLY A 9 1.38 19.30 8.29
N ILE A 10 1.64 18.13 7.70
CA ILE A 10 2.38 17.04 8.32
C ILE A 10 3.84 17.11 7.87
N HIS A 11 4.76 17.06 8.83
CA HIS A 11 6.19 16.93 8.58
C HIS A 11 6.58 15.46 8.69
N SER A 12 7.22 14.93 7.66
CA SER A 12 7.77 13.58 7.67
C SER A 12 9.28 13.61 7.49
N VAL A 13 9.95 12.64 8.12
CA VAL A 13 11.38 12.40 7.99
C VAL A 13 11.58 10.88 7.91
N THR A 14 12.37 10.43 6.95
CA THR A 14 12.77 9.03 6.80
C THR A 14 14.26 8.87 7.07
N PHE A 15 14.63 7.74 7.70
CA PHE A 15 15.99 7.42 8.10
C PHE A 15 16.37 6.07 7.52
N GLN A 16 17.37 6.04 6.64
CA GLN A 16 17.96 4.81 6.15
C GLN A 16 19.19 4.46 7.02
N PRO A 17 19.15 3.40 7.85
CA PRO A 17 20.25 3.05 8.77
C PRO A 17 21.58 2.77 8.08
N THR A 18 21.57 2.42 6.79
CA THR A 18 22.77 2.05 6.04
C THR A 18 23.40 3.28 5.36
N PRO A 19 24.61 3.71 5.75
CA PRO A 19 25.28 4.83 5.09
C PRO A 19 25.61 4.51 3.62
N GLY A 20 25.28 5.44 2.72
CA GLY A 20 25.60 5.31 1.30
C GLY A 20 24.54 4.57 0.45
N SER A 21 23.54 3.94 1.05
CA SER A 21 22.40 3.41 0.29
C SER A 21 21.41 4.52 -0.07
N THR A 22 20.69 4.31 -1.17
CA THR A 22 19.53 5.09 -1.56
C THR A 22 18.39 4.84 -0.58
N ASN A 23 17.52 5.84 -0.43
CA ASN A 23 16.33 5.68 0.39
C ASN A 23 15.24 4.97 -0.43
N GLU A 24 14.83 3.79 0.03
CA GLU A 24 13.83 2.96 -0.65
C GLU A 24 12.42 3.21 -0.09
N ASP A 25 12.31 3.97 1.01
CA ASP A 25 11.05 4.28 1.65
C ASP A 25 10.27 5.32 0.84
N ARG A 26 8.95 5.21 0.88
CA ARG A 26 8.00 6.23 0.43
C ARG A 26 6.99 6.53 1.53
N PHE A 27 6.47 7.74 1.52
CA PHE A 27 5.33 8.09 2.35
C PHE A 27 4.37 8.94 1.53
N VAL A 28 3.09 8.82 1.86
CA VAL A 28 2.01 9.61 1.27
C VAL A 28 1.21 10.21 2.41
N VAL A 29 0.87 11.48 2.26
CA VAL A 29 -0.09 12.18 3.12
C VAL A 29 -1.04 12.93 2.22
N GLU A 30 -2.33 12.59 2.28
CA GLU A 30 -3.37 13.25 1.52
C GLU A 30 -4.54 13.65 2.42
N GLU A 31 -5.25 14.70 2.02
CA GLU A 31 -6.49 15.14 2.64
C GLU A 31 -7.60 15.11 1.60
N TRP A 32 -8.67 14.37 1.89
CA TRP A 32 -9.79 14.16 0.98
C TRP A 32 -11.07 14.74 1.57
N PHE A 33 -11.79 15.53 0.78
CA PHE A 33 -13.14 15.99 1.13
C PHE A 33 -14.19 15.08 0.48
N ILE A 34 -14.90 14.31 1.31
CA ILE A 34 -15.86 13.30 0.86
C ILE A 34 -17.14 13.40 1.70
N GLU A 35 -18.30 13.59 1.06
CA GLU A 35 -19.61 13.66 1.72
C GLU A 35 -19.66 14.65 2.90
N GLY A 36 -19.02 15.82 2.74
CA GLY A 36 -18.97 16.85 3.79
C GLY A 36 -17.97 16.58 4.92
N ARG A 37 -17.23 15.47 4.86
CA ARG A 37 -16.23 15.07 5.85
C ARG A 37 -14.82 15.25 5.32
N THR A 38 -13.89 15.56 6.21
CA THR A 38 -12.46 15.63 5.90
C THR A 38 -11.79 14.36 6.35
N TRP A 39 -11.25 13.62 5.39
CA TRP A 39 -10.49 12.40 5.61
C TRP A 39 -9.00 12.68 5.43
N LYS A 40 -8.16 12.11 6.28
CA LYS A 40 -6.70 12.11 6.09
C LYS A 40 -6.23 10.71 5.81
N PHE A 41 -5.50 10.56 4.73
CA PHE A 41 -4.83 9.33 4.37
C PHE A 41 -3.34 9.49 4.62
N LEU A 42 -2.77 8.56 5.38
CA LEU A 42 -1.34 8.48 5.62
C LEU A 42 -0.89 7.09 5.23
N ALA A 43 0.18 6.98 4.46
CA ALA A 43 0.81 5.72 4.15
C ALA A 43 2.32 5.83 4.26
N VAL A 44 2.96 4.78 4.77
CA VAL A 44 4.40 4.59 4.78
C VAL A 44 4.67 3.27 4.08
N PHE A 45 5.59 3.28 3.12
CA PHE A 45 6.06 2.15 2.34
C PHE A 45 7.54 2.01 2.65
N ASP A 46 7.93 0.98 3.38
CA ASP A 46 9.32 0.62 3.70
C ASP A 46 9.81 -0.32 2.60
N GLY A 47 10.51 0.24 1.61
CA GLY A 47 10.97 -0.49 0.43
C GLY A 47 12.16 -1.38 0.74
N HIS A 48 12.25 -2.55 0.10
CA HIS A 48 13.42 -3.42 0.21
C HIS A 48 13.72 -4.12 -1.12
N GLY A 49 15.00 -4.23 -1.46
CA GLY A 49 15.45 -4.80 -2.73
C GLY A 49 15.26 -3.85 -3.91
N GLY A 50 15.06 -2.56 -3.63
CA GLY A 50 14.72 -1.51 -4.60
C GLY A 50 13.50 -0.70 -4.17
N ASP A 51 13.32 0.47 -4.79
CA ASP A 51 12.25 1.41 -4.45
C ASP A 51 11.01 1.30 -5.37
N TYR A 52 11.06 0.45 -6.39
CA TYR A 52 10.04 0.37 -7.44
C TYR A 52 8.64 0.01 -6.91
N THR A 53 8.56 -0.93 -5.97
CA THR A 53 7.28 -1.37 -5.38
C THR A 53 6.71 -0.32 -4.44
N ALA A 54 7.56 0.28 -3.61
CA ALA A 54 7.19 1.38 -2.73
C ALA A 54 6.73 2.60 -3.54
N GLU A 55 7.42 2.95 -4.62
CA GLU A 55 7.06 4.03 -5.55
C GLU A 55 5.71 3.74 -6.22
N TYR A 56 5.53 2.53 -6.76
CA TYR A 56 4.29 2.13 -7.40
C TYR A 56 3.10 2.17 -6.43
N GLY A 57 3.28 1.65 -5.21
CA GLY A 57 2.27 1.70 -4.17
C GLY A 57 1.92 3.13 -3.77
N ALA A 58 2.92 3.98 -3.53
CA ALA A 58 2.73 5.38 -3.18
C ALA A 58 2.03 6.17 -4.29
N ALA A 59 2.31 5.87 -5.56
CA ALA A 59 1.72 6.57 -6.70
C ALA A 59 0.29 6.11 -7.04
N SER A 60 -0.08 4.87 -6.71
CA SER A 60 -1.33 4.26 -7.21
C SER A 60 -2.37 3.94 -6.14
N LEU A 61 -1.96 3.58 -4.92
CA LEU A 61 -2.86 3.16 -3.85
C LEU A 61 -3.78 4.27 -3.32
N PRO A 62 -3.31 5.53 -3.13
CA PRO A 62 -4.16 6.60 -2.56
C PRO A 62 -5.42 6.87 -3.39
N GLU A 63 -5.26 7.12 -4.70
CA GLU A 63 -6.38 7.40 -5.61
C GLU A 63 -7.40 6.25 -5.62
N ARG A 64 -6.92 5.00 -5.61
CA ARG A 64 -7.76 3.80 -5.61
C ARG A 64 -8.57 3.67 -4.33
N ILE A 65 -7.96 3.93 -3.17
CA ILE A 65 -8.65 3.92 -1.87
C ILE A 65 -9.66 5.06 -1.82
N GLU A 66 -9.29 6.28 -2.20
CA GLU A 66 -10.17 7.45 -2.21
C GLU A 66 -11.43 7.18 -3.05
N LYS A 67 -11.23 6.71 -4.29
CA LYS A 67 -12.32 6.41 -5.23
C LYS A 67 -13.33 5.40 -4.67
N GLU A 68 -12.85 4.43 -3.91
CA GLU A 68 -13.69 3.39 -3.31
C GLU A 68 -14.35 3.85 -2.02
N LEU A 69 -13.66 4.68 -1.25
CA LEU A 69 -14.21 5.29 -0.04
C LEU A 69 -15.40 6.19 -0.40
N ARG A 70 -15.30 6.94 -1.51
CA ARG A 70 -16.41 7.71 -2.09
C ARG A 70 -17.65 6.87 -2.44
N LYS A 71 -17.48 5.56 -2.71
CA LYS A 71 -18.60 4.64 -2.97
C LYS A 71 -19.16 4.04 -1.68
N VAL A 72 -18.28 3.68 -0.74
CA VAL A 72 -18.65 3.01 0.51
C VAL A 72 -19.39 3.95 1.47
N LEU A 73 -19.01 5.23 1.51
CA LEU A 73 -19.58 6.18 2.48
C LEU A 73 -21.10 6.39 2.32
N PRO A 74 -21.64 6.64 1.11
CA PRO A 74 -23.09 6.70 0.90
C PRO A 74 -23.84 5.44 1.36
N GLU A 75 -23.30 4.24 1.12
CA GLU A 75 -23.91 2.96 1.52
C GLU A 75 -23.98 2.77 3.05
N CYS A 76 -23.18 3.55 3.78
CA CYS A 76 -23.00 3.45 5.22
C CYS A 76 -23.62 4.62 6.01
N GLN A 77 -24.21 5.63 5.35
CA GLN A 77 -24.75 6.84 6.02
C GLN A 77 -25.71 6.54 7.18
N ASN A 78 -26.51 5.48 7.08
CA ASN A 78 -27.48 5.08 8.11
C ASN A 78 -27.03 3.86 8.93
N ARG A 79 -25.76 3.47 8.84
CA ARG A 79 -25.22 2.30 9.55
C ARG A 79 -24.49 2.72 10.82
N SER A 80 -24.32 1.78 11.75
CA SER A 80 -23.53 2.02 12.95
C SER A 80 -22.06 2.26 12.61
N ARG A 81 -21.35 3.03 13.46
CA ARG A 81 -19.89 3.26 13.35
C ARG A 81 -19.10 1.96 13.18
N LYS A 82 -19.46 0.92 13.95
CA LYS A 82 -18.86 -0.43 13.83
C LYS A 82 -19.04 -1.04 12.43
N ALA A 83 -20.20 -0.85 11.80
CA ALA A 83 -20.46 -1.35 10.46
C ALA A 83 -19.67 -0.57 9.40
N LEU A 84 -19.52 0.75 9.57
CA LEU A 84 -18.67 1.58 8.72
C LEU A 84 -17.20 1.15 8.81
N ILE A 85 -16.66 1.03 10.02
CA ILE A 85 -15.26 0.58 10.25
C ILE A 85 -15.01 -0.78 9.58
N ARG A 86 -15.92 -1.75 9.78
CA ARG A 86 -15.81 -3.05 9.10
C ARG A 86 -15.74 -2.90 7.58
N ARG A 87 -16.56 -2.02 7.00
CA ARG A 87 -16.60 -1.83 5.55
C ARG A 87 -15.36 -1.13 5.00
N ILE A 88 -14.80 -0.18 5.75
CA ILE A 88 -13.52 0.45 5.43
C ILE A 88 -12.39 -0.58 5.52
N ASN A 89 -12.37 -1.43 6.55
CA ASN A 89 -11.37 -2.50 6.68
C ASN A 89 -11.42 -3.46 5.49
N GLU A 90 -12.61 -3.88 5.07
CA GLU A 90 -12.80 -4.70 3.87
C GLU A 90 -12.28 -3.98 2.61
N LEU A 91 -12.59 -2.69 2.46
CA LEU A 91 -12.09 -1.88 1.34
C LEU A 91 -10.56 -1.87 1.32
N LEU A 92 -9.92 -1.50 2.44
CA LEU A 92 -8.46 -1.40 2.52
C LEU A 92 -7.80 -2.76 2.23
N PHE A 93 -8.32 -3.84 2.82
CA PHE A 93 -7.86 -5.21 2.57
C PHE A 93 -7.88 -5.53 1.08
N TRP A 94 -9.03 -5.35 0.43
CA TRP A 94 -9.16 -5.68 -0.99
C TRP A 94 -8.29 -4.80 -1.88
N ARG A 95 -8.13 -3.51 -1.56
CA ARG A 95 -7.31 -2.61 -2.39
C ARG A 95 -5.82 -2.96 -2.30
N ILE A 96 -5.34 -3.33 -1.13
CA ILE A 96 -3.97 -3.80 -0.94
C ILE A 96 -3.77 -5.15 -1.63
N TYR A 97 -4.67 -6.11 -1.40
CA TYR A 97 -4.64 -7.42 -2.04
C TYR A 97 -4.62 -7.33 -3.57
N PHE A 98 -5.49 -6.51 -4.17
CA PHE A 98 -5.52 -6.37 -5.63
C PHE A 98 -4.30 -5.61 -6.17
N LEU A 99 -3.74 -4.66 -5.42
CA LEU A 99 -2.50 -3.99 -5.81
C LEU A 99 -1.33 -4.98 -5.88
N ASP A 100 -1.18 -5.83 -4.87
CA ASP A 100 -0.16 -6.88 -4.82
C ASP A 100 -0.32 -7.86 -6.00
N ARG A 101 -1.55 -8.37 -6.17
CA ARG A 101 -1.88 -9.27 -7.27
C ARG A 101 -1.61 -8.67 -8.64
N GLU A 102 -1.88 -7.38 -8.85
CA GLU A 102 -1.59 -6.71 -10.13
C GLU A 102 -0.09 -6.71 -10.48
N ILE A 103 0.80 -6.64 -9.47
CA ILE A 103 2.25 -6.72 -9.69
C ILE A 103 2.63 -8.12 -10.20
N GLY A 104 2.12 -9.16 -9.53
CA GLY A 104 2.35 -10.55 -9.93
C GLY A 104 1.74 -10.89 -11.29
N ASP A 105 0.47 -10.51 -11.51
CA ASP A 105 -0.25 -10.74 -12.76
C ASP A 105 0.47 -10.04 -13.94
N ALA A 106 1.08 -8.86 -13.72
CA ALA A 106 1.85 -8.17 -14.76
C ALA A 106 3.06 -8.99 -15.25
N VAL A 107 3.81 -9.62 -14.35
CA VAL A 107 4.92 -10.51 -14.71
C VAL A 107 4.40 -11.77 -15.39
N GLN A 108 3.36 -12.40 -14.84
CA GLN A 108 2.78 -13.62 -15.40
C GLN A 108 2.24 -13.41 -16.83
N ASN A 109 1.67 -12.24 -17.11
CA ASN A 109 1.18 -11.89 -18.45
C ASN A 109 2.32 -11.71 -19.46
N LEU A 110 3.49 -11.23 -19.03
CA LEU A 110 4.67 -11.11 -19.90
C LEU A 110 5.39 -12.44 -20.09
N CYS A 111 5.41 -13.28 -19.06
CA CYS A 111 6.16 -14.52 -19.03
C CYS A 111 5.29 -15.67 -18.46
N PRO A 112 4.34 -16.20 -19.25
CA PRO A 112 3.44 -17.25 -18.76
C PRO A 112 4.14 -18.61 -18.56
N GLY A 113 5.35 -18.79 -19.10
CA GLY A 113 6.14 -20.01 -19.00
C GLY A 113 7.63 -19.69 -18.91
N PRO A 114 8.15 -19.25 -17.75
CA PRO A 114 9.56 -18.85 -17.61
C PRO A 114 10.54 -19.98 -17.92
N SER A 115 10.14 -21.24 -17.70
CA SER A 115 10.95 -22.43 -18.02
C SER A 115 11.10 -22.71 -19.52
N LEU A 116 10.36 -22.00 -20.38
CA LEU A 116 10.45 -22.13 -21.84
C LEU A 116 11.43 -21.16 -22.48
N LEU A 117 11.92 -20.17 -21.73
CA LEU A 117 12.86 -19.17 -22.21
C LEU A 117 14.29 -19.65 -21.93
N ASP A 118 15.19 -19.43 -22.88
CA ASP A 118 16.62 -19.47 -22.59
C ASP A 118 17.10 -18.16 -21.94
N ASP A 119 18.36 -18.14 -21.50
CA ASP A 119 18.93 -16.99 -20.79
C ASP A 119 18.95 -15.71 -21.64
N GLU A 120 19.14 -15.82 -22.96
CA GLU A 120 19.18 -14.68 -23.87
C GLU A 120 17.78 -14.10 -24.07
N GLU A 121 16.79 -14.97 -24.30
CA GLU A 121 15.37 -14.60 -24.42
C GLU A 121 14.84 -13.99 -23.12
N ALA A 122 15.19 -14.57 -21.97
CA ALA A 122 14.82 -14.05 -20.66
C ALA A 122 15.42 -12.66 -20.42
N GLN A 123 16.69 -12.46 -20.75
CA GLN A 123 17.35 -11.15 -20.60
C GLN A 123 16.71 -10.08 -21.49
N VAL A 124 16.42 -10.41 -22.76
CA VAL A 124 15.73 -9.49 -23.68
C VAL A 124 14.34 -9.13 -23.15
N LEU A 125 13.59 -10.09 -22.61
CA LEU A 125 12.27 -9.86 -22.03
C LEU A 125 12.34 -8.93 -20.81
N VAL A 126 13.30 -9.16 -19.91
CA VAL A 126 13.52 -8.34 -18.71
C VAL A 126 13.93 -6.93 -19.09
N ASP A 127 14.88 -6.76 -20.01
CA ASP A 127 15.35 -5.44 -20.42
C ASP A 127 14.26 -4.62 -21.12
N ALA A 128 13.42 -5.27 -21.93
CA ALA A 128 12.30 -4.62 -22.60
C ALA A 128 11.17 -4.18 -21.65
N ASN A 129 11.03 -4.85 -20.49
CA ASN A 129 9.93 -4.63 -19.52
C ASN A 129 10.46 -4.36 -18.11
N LYS A 130 11.59 -3.66 -18.03
CA LYS A 130 12.38 -3.52 -16.82
C LYS A 130 11.60 -2.99 -15.62
N ASP A 131 10.68 -2.05 -15.84
CA ASP A 131 9.84 -1.48 -14.77
C ASP A 131 8.87 -2.50 -14.16
N ILE A 132 8.33 -3.43 -14.96
CA ILE A 132 7.43 -4.48 -14.47
C ILE A 132 8.22 -5.49 -13.63
N PHE A 133 9.35 -5.95 -14.14
CA PHE A 133 10.20 -6.89 -13.41
C PHE A 133 10.80 -6.27 -12.15
N LEU A 134 11.23 -5.00 -12.17
CA LEU A 134 11.76 -4.34 -10.97
C LEU A 134 10.68 -4.13 -9.90
N ARG A 135 9.42 -3.88 -10.29
CA ARG A 135 8.28 -3.85 -9.36
C ARG A 135 7.98 -5.20 -8.72
N ALA A 136 8.14 -6.30 -9.44
CA ALA A 136 7.97 -7.62 -8.83
C ALA A 136 9.19 -8.05 -8.01
N PHE A 137 10.39 -7.65 -8.45
CA PHE A 137 11.66 -8.01 -7.81
C PHE A 137 11.91 -7.22 -6.52
N SER A 138 11.35 -6.02 -6.38
CA SER A 138 11.42 -5.24 -5.14
C SER A 138 10.21 -5.57 -4.25
N GLY A 139 10.36 -5.45 -2.94
CA GLY A 139 9.26 -5.58 -1.98
C GLY A 139 9.01 -4.29 -1.22
N THR A 140 7.91 -4.22 -0.47
CA THR A 140 7.68 -3.12 0.48
C THR A 140 6.81 -3.55 1.66
N THR A 141 7.09 -3.02 2.85
CA THR A 141 6.16 -3.08 3.99
C THR A 141 5.31 -1.81 4.00
N LEU A 142 3.99 -1.94 4.08
CA LEU A 142 3.04 -0.85 4.09
C LEU A 142 2.40 -0.65 5.46
N ALA A 143 2.41 0.59 5.96
CA ALA A 143 1.56 1.04 7.05
C ALA A 143 0.62 2.13 6.54
N VAL A 144 -0.69 1.93 6.66
CA VAL A 144 -1.73 2.89 6.28
C VAL A 144 -2.51 3.35 7.51
N ALA A 145 -2.80 4.63 7.59
CA ALA A 145 -3.80 5.18 8.50
C ALA A 145 -4.82 6.01 7.71
N LEU A 146 -6.10 5.74 7.97
CA LEU A 146 -7.21 6.54 7.46
C LEU A 146 -7.93 7.18 8.65
N LEU A 147 -7.96 8.51 8.67
CA LEU A 147 -8.51 9.31 9.76
C LEU A 147 -9.73 10.07 9.28
N ASP A 148 -10.89 9.86 9.89
CA ASP A 148 -12.07 10.71 9.71
C ASP A 148 -12.05 11.81 10.77
N LYS A 149 -12.06 13.07 10.34
CA LYS A 149 -12.33 14.20 11.24
C LYS A 149 -13.83 14.45 11.24
N GLU A 150 -14.54 13.84 12.19
CA GLU A 150 -15.96 14.11 12.37
C GLU A 150 -16.11 15.55 12.87
N GLN A 151 -16.78 16.40 12.09
CA GLN A 151 -17.17 17.73 12.53
C GLN A 151 -18.42 17.58 13.40
N ASP A 152 -18.21 17.57 14.72
CA ASP A 152 -19.32 17.65 15.66
C ASP A 152 -19.88 19.08 15.64
N ASN A 153 -20.90 19.31 14.81
CA ASN A 153 -21.47 20.64 14.57
C ASN A 153 -22.25 21.20 15.77
N PHE A 154 -22.39 20.47 16.88
CA PHE A 154 -23.29 20.85 17.97
C PHE A 154 -22.72 20.81 19.39
N THR A 155 -21.52 20.31 19.63
CA THR A 155 -20.97 20.22 20.99
C THR A 155 -19.52 20.68 21.09
N HIS A 156 -19.22 21.53 22.07
CA HIS A 156 -17.87 21.96 22.45
C HIS A 156 -17.03 20.82 23.09
N THR A 157 -17.25 19.58 22.68
CA THR A 157 -16.53 18.40 23.14
C THR A 157 -15.25 18.16 22.31
N PRO A 158 -14.24 17.46 22.86
CA PRO A 158 -13.03 17.14 22.13
C PRO A 158 -13.36 16.42 20.82
N GLN A 159 -12.67 16.81 19.73
CA GLN A 159 -12.78 16.17 18.42
C GLN A 159 -12.46 14.68 18.54
N GLU A 160 -13.45 13.82 18.35
CA GLU A 160 -13.20 12.38 18.18
C GLU A 160 -12.74 12.12 16.76
N TYR A 161 -11.58 11.47 16.62
CA TYR A 161 -11.12 10.94 15.35
C TYR A 161 -11.54 9.47 15.25
N CYS A 162 -12.15 9.08 14.14
CA CYS A 162 -12.19 7.66 13.79
C CYS A 162 -10.87 7.35 13.09
N SER A 163 -10.02 6.54 13.72
CA SER A 163 -8.70 6.19 13.20
C SER A 163 -8.64 4.71 12.90
N ILE A 164 -8.49 4.37 11.62
CA ILE A 164 -8.27 2.99 11.18
C ILE A 164 -6.83 2.87 10.74
N VAL A 165 -6.07 1.99 11.38
CA VAL A 165 -4.67 1.71 11.02
C VAL A 165 -4.57 0.30 10.48
N MET A 166 -3.92 0.13 9.33
CA MET A 166 -3.67 -1.14 8.68
C MET A 166 -2.19 -1.28 8.40
N LEU A 167 -1.57 -2.37 8.86
CA LEU A 167 -0.23 -2.79 8.46
C LEU A 167 -0.37 -3.93 7.45
N ALA A 168 0.39 -3.90 6.36
CA ALA A 168 0.46 -4.91 5.32
C ALA A 168 1.92 -5.09 4.88
N THR A 169 2.31 -6.26 4.40
CA THR A 169 3.61 -6.48 3.77
C THR A 169 3.40 -7.03 2.37
N PHE A 170 4.02 -6.42 1.36
CA PHE A 170 4.08 -6.93 0.00
C PHE A 170 5.32 -7.82 -0.10
N ALA A 171 5.11 -9.10 -0.41
CA ALA A 171 6.20 -10.05 -0.51
C ALA A 171 7.01 -9.80 -1.79
N GLN A 172 8.32 -9.85 -1.64
CA GLN A 172 9.27 -9.80 -2.74
C GLN A 172 9.16 -11.07 -3.60
N PHE A 173 9.30 -10.95 -4.93
CA PHE A 173 9.57 -12.11 -5.77
C PHE A 173 10.92 -12.72 -5.36
N LEU A 174 10.90 -13.78 -4.55
CA LEU A 174 12.07 -14.59 -4.28
C LEU A 174 12.31 -15.48 -5.51
N GLY A 175 13.02 -14.93 -6.50
CA GLY A 175 13.56 -15.71 -7.60
C GLY A 175 14.59 -16.73 -7.09
N LEU A 176 14.41 -17.98 -7.52
CA LEU A 176 15.16 -19.20 -7.20
C LEU A 176 15.13 -19.57 -5.70
N THR A 177 14.55 -20.74 -5.42
CA THR A 177 14.91 -21.48 -4.21
C THR A 177 16.45 -21.63 -4.14
N GLU A 178 17.04 -21.91 -2.98
CA GLU A 178 18.49 -22.17 -2.84
C GLU A 178 19.04 -23.26 -3.82
N ARG A 179 18.16 -23.95 -4.56
CA ARG A 179 18.46 -24.98 -5.56
C ARG A 179 18.42 -24.50 -7.01
N GLY A 180 18.11 -23.24 -7.32
CA GLY A 180 18.09 -22.77 -8.70
C GLY A 180 16.91 -23.28 -9.53
N GLU A 181 15.82 -23.72 -8.89
CA GLU A 181 14.57 -24.08 -9.56
C GLU A 181 13.52 -22.98 -9.34
N TRP A 182 12.83 -22.59 -10.42
CA TRP A 182 11.62 -21.76 -10.36
C TRP A 182 10.53 -22.58 -9.67
N ASP A 183 9.99 -22.07 -8.56
CA ASP A 183 8.83 -22.72 -7.95
C ASP A 183 7.63 -22.52 -8.90
N GLU A 184 7.06 -23.60 -9.43
CA GLU A 184 5.83 -23.57 -10.23
C GLU A 184 4.64 -22.98 -9.46
N LYS A 185 4.84 -22.77 -8.15
CA LYS A 185 3.95 -22.09 -7.22
C LYS A 185 4.53 -20.71 -6.88
N LEU A 186 4.42 -19.77 -7.81
CA LEU A 186 4.58 -18.34 -7.52
C LEU A 186 3.44 -17.87 -6.59
N TYR A 187 3.54 -18.17 -5.30
CA TYR A 187 2.64 -17.63 -4.29
C TYR A 187 3.17 -16.28 -3.83
N PHE A 188 2.47 -15.21 -4.21
CA PHE A 188 2.60 -13.87 -3.62
C PHE A 188 1.80 -13.73 -2.30
N ASP A 189 1.59 -14.83 -1.57
CA ASP A 189 0.48 -14.93 -0.59
C ASP A 189 0.88 -14.61 0.87
N ASP A 190 2.00 -13.91 1.08
CA ASP A 190 2.46 -13.52 2.42
C ASP A 190 2.02 -12.10 2.81
N THR A 191 0.88 -11.62 2.30
CA THR A 191 0.32 -10.34 2.74
C THR A 191 -0.29 -10.49 4.14
N THR A 192 0.50 -10.23 5.17
CA THR A 192 0.01 -10.17 6.56
C THR A 192 -0.65 -8.82 6.81
N ILE A 193 -1.97 -8.80 6.93
CA ILE A 193 -2.74 -7.57 7.19
C ILE A 193 -3.18 -7.50 8.65
N LEU A 194 -2.66 -6.52 9.41
CA LEU A 194 -3.08 -6.25 10.79
C LEU A 194 -3.88 -4.96 10.83
N VAL A 195 -5.11 -5.03 11.34
CA VAL A 195 -6.02 -3.87 11.42
C VAL A 195 -6.29 -3.50 12.87
N TYR A 196 -6.02 -2.24 13.21
CA TYR A 196 -6.26 -1.68 14.53
C TYR A 196 -7.31 -0.58 14.44
N ASP A 197 -8.31 -0.68 15.32
CA ASP A 197 -9.25 0.40 15.61
C ASP A 197 -8.72 1.18 16.82
N LEU A 198 -8.16 2.37 16.55
CA LEU A 198 -7.70 3.25 17.63
C LEU A 198 -8.88 4.10 18.08
N THR A 199 -9.78 3.50 18.84
CA THR A 199 -10.74 4.28 19.63
C THR A 199 -10.00 4.88 20.83
N SER A 200 -10.03 6.20 20.97
CA SER A 200 -9.67 6.84 22.22
C SER A 200 -10.74 6.47 23.25
N THR A 201 -10.50 5.45 24.06
CA THR A 201 -11.21 5.33 25.33
C THR A 201 -10.83 6.52 26.22
N PRO A 202 -11.81 7.21 26.83
CA PRO A 202 -11.57 8.35 27.70
C PRO A 202 -10.73 8.02 28.93
#